data_AF-A0AA37HHP1-F1
#
_entry.id   AF-A0AA37HHP1-F1
#
_cell.length_a   1.000
_cell.length_b   1.000
_cell.length_c   1.000
_cell.angle_alpha   90.00
_cell.angle_beta   90.00
_cell.angle_gamma   90.00
#
_symmetry.space_group_name_H-M   'P 1'
#
loop_
_entity.id
_entity.type
_entity.pdbx_description
1 polymer ?
#
loop_
_entity_poly.entity_id
_entity_poly.type
_entity_poly.pdbx_seq_one_letter_code
_entity_poly.pdbx_strand_id
1 'polypeptide(L)'
;MRSRARTSSGDVPFGDAPASYGRGTLPTGIRSRLVPGINGLTVHLLEAGFESADRPLVMLLHGFPELAYSWRRIMLPLAQAGFHVVAADQRGYGRTTGWDPSYDASTHPFGFLNVVTDTLTLAAALGREQVACVVGHDAGSPAAAWCALLRPDVFRSVVMMSAPFSGPPTVPLSAEGAALLSPAQSDDALDAQLAALSRPRKFYQRWYRTREANDDLLQAPQGLRDVLRAYYHAKSADWTDNDPHPLASRSAEDLARLPTYYVMDRHKGMAATVATEMPSNDQIRACAWLTDAELDVYVTEYTRTGFQGGLQGYWSAPIGVVRPEVWL
;
A
#
# COMPACT_ATOMS: atom_id res chain seq x y z
N MET A 1 -3.04 -42.59 22.66
CA MET A 1 -3.83 -41.35 22.89
C MET A 1 -3.02 -40.40 23.74
N ARG A 2 -2.32 -39.44 23.13
CA ARG A 2 -1.63 -38.37 23.87
C ARG A 2 -2.49 -37.11 23.81
N SER A 3 -3.07 -36.77 24.96
CA SER A 3 -3.80 -35.53 25.20
C SER A 3 -2.89 -34.34 24.88
N ARG A 4 -3.29 -33.51 23.90
CA ARG A 4 -2.72 -32.17 23.72
C ARG A 4 -3.42 -31.25 24.71
N ALA A 5 -2.67 -30.83 25.73
CA ALA A 5 -3.08 -29.75 26.61
C ALA A 5 -3.27 -28.48 25.76
N ARG A 6 -4.47 -27.91 25.79
CA ARG A 6 -4.71 -26.52 25.38
C ARG A 6 -3.94 -25.63 26.34
N THR A 7 -2.83 -25.06 25.86
CA THR A 7 -2.22 -23.91 26.51
C THR A 7 -3.21 -22.76 26.41
N SER A 8 -3.61 -22.21 27.54
CA SER A 8 -4.43 -21.01 27.63
C SER A 8 -3.75 -19.89 26.84
N SER A 9 -4.43 -19.34 25.84
CA SER A 9 -4.05 -18.11 25.17
C SER A 9 -3.96 -17.01 26.22
N GLY A 10 -2.75 -16.68 26.66
CA GLY A 10 -2.54 -15.47 27.45
C GLY A 10 -2.87 -14.30 26.55
N ASP A 11 -3.92 -13.57 26.89
CA ASP A 11 -4.20 -12.27 26.28
C ASP A 11 -2.93 -11.42 26.39
N VAL A 12 -2.29 -11.15 25.25
CA VAL A 12 -1.24 -10.15 25.20
C VAL A 12 -1.92 -8.85 25.59
N PRO A 13 -1.51 -8.17 26.68
CA PRO A 13 -2.16 -6.94 27.09
C PRO A 13 -1.99 -5.92 25.97
N PHE A 14 -3.10 -5.66 25.28
CA PHE A 14 -3.15 -4.71 24.19
C PHE A 14 -3.17 -3.30 24.80
N GLY A 15 -2.28 -2.43 24.33
CA GLY A 15 -2.25 -1.05 24.80
C GLY A 15 -3.56 -0.32 24.49
N ASP A 16 -3.95 0.59 25.38
CA ASP A 16 -5.05 1.51 25.12
C ASP A 16 -4.81 2.28 23.81
N ALA A 17 -5.90 2.57 23.10
CA ALA A 17 -5.87 3.37 21.89
C ALA A 17 -5.11 4.69 22.16
N PRO A 18 -4.15 5.10 21.32
CA PRO A 18 -3.64 6.46 21.43
C PRO A 18 -4.82 7.42 21.24
N ALA A 19 -5.15 8.17 22.30
CA ALA A 19 -6.19 9.19 22.23
C ALA A 19 -5.93 10.07 20.99
N SER A 20 -6.92 10.17 20.08
CA SER A 20 -6.97 11.01 18.86
C SER A 20 -6.62 10.43 17.47
N TYR A 21 -6.59 9.10 17.21
CA TYR A 21 -6.52 8.65 15.79
C TYR A 21 -7.75 9.08 14.99
N GLY A 22 -7.53 9.54 13.76
CA GLY A 22 -8.58 9.87 12.82
C GLY A 22 -9.37 11.13 13.15
N ARG A 23 -8.89 12.03 14.03
CA ARG A 23 -9.42 13.39 14.26
C ARG A 23 -10.96 13.51 14.38
N GLY A 24 -11.62 12.49 14.94
CA GLY A 24 -13.08 12.46 15.08
C GLY A 24 -13.85 12.10 13.80
N THR A 25 -13.16 11.81 12.69
CA THR A 25 -13.77 11.40 11.41
C THR A 25 -13.86 9.88 11.23
N LEU A 26 -13.38 9.09 12.21
CA LEU A 26 -13.64 7.65 12.23
C LEU A 26 -15.12 7.37 12.53
N PRO A 27 -15.80 6.55 11.72
CA PRO A 27 -17.15 6.10 12.02
C PRO A 27 -17.27 5.39 13.38
N THR A 28 -18.37 5.63 14.09
CA THR A 28 -18.72 4.88 15.30
C THR A 28 -18.80 3.38 14.99
N GLY A 29 -18.15 2.56 15.82
CA GLY A 29 -18.01 1.12 15.59
C GLY A 29 -16.65 0.70 15.01
N ILE A 30 -15.80 1.66 14.64
CA ILE A 30 -14.39 1.42 14.33
C ILE A 30 -13.53 1.90 15.50
N ARG A 31 -12.65 1.03 16.00
CA ARG A 31 -11.64 1.40 17.03
C ARG A 31 -10.23 1.37 16.46
N SER A 32 -9.36 2.22 17.00
CA SER A 32 -7.92 2.25 16.72
C SER A 32 -7.16 1.56 17.85
N ARG A 33 -6.13 0.76 17.55
CA ARG A 33 -5.32 0.03 18.52
C ARG A 33 -3.86 -0.06 18.10
N LEU A 34 -2.98 -0.25 19.08
CA LEU A 34 -1.57 -0.61 18.88
C LEU A 34 -1.33 -2.04 19.38
N VAL A 35 -0.66 -2.85 18.56
CA VAL A 35 -0.34 -4.24 18.85
C VAL A 35 1.18 -4.43 18.79
N PRO A 36 1.86 -4.61 19.93
CA PRO A 36 3.30 -4.84 19.97
C PRO A 36 3.66 -6.28 19.57
N GLY A 37 4.93 -6.50 19.24
CA GLY A 37 5.49 -7.84 19.03
C GLY A 37 5.18 -8.45 17.66
N ILE A 38 4.81 -7.64 16.68
CA ILE A 38 4.48 -8.12 15.33
C ILE A 38 5.74 -8.05 14.47
N ASN A 39 6.50 -9.15 14.40
CA ASN A 39 7.71 -9.23 13.57
C ASN A 39 8.70 -8.06 13.81
N GLY A 40 8.91 -7.72 15.09
CA GLY A 40 9.75 -6.58 15.51
C GLY A 40 9.06 -5.22 15.50
N LEU A 41 7.80 -5.15 15.07
CA LEU A 41 7.02 -3.92 14.98
C LEU A 41 6.05 -3.77 16.16
N THR A 42 5.65 -2.51 16.40
CA THR A 42 4.36 -2.20 17.05
C THR A 42 3.42 -1.71 15.96
N VAL A 43 2.43 -2.54 15.62
CA VAL A 43 1.51 -2.29 14.51
C VAL A 43 0.30 -1.50 14.98
N HIS A 44 0.00 -0.41 14.27
CA HIS A 44 -1.28 0.26 14.40
C HIS A 44 -2.33 -0.40 13.49
N LEU A 45 -3.54 -0.56 14.02
CA LEU A 45 -4.67 -1.06 13.26
C LEU A 45 -5.98 -0.34 13.59
N LEU A 46 -6.88 -0.35 12.62
CA LEU A 46 -8.29 -0.11 12.76
C LEU A 46 -9.04 -1.44 12.79
N GLU A 47 -10.03 -1.55 13.66
CA GLU A 47 -10.80 -2.77 13.88
C GLU A 47 -12.29 -2.45 13.92
N ALA A 48 -13.08 -3.27 13.22
CA ALA A 48 -14.54 -3.22 13.24
C ALA A 48 -15.11 -4.63 13.35
N GLY A 49 -16.30 -4.76 13.92
CA GLY A 49 -16.96 -6.05 14.03
C GLY A 49 -16.31 -6.99 15.05
N PHE A 50 -15.59 -6.45 16.03
CA PHE A 50 -14.83 -7.19 17.05
C PHE A 50 -15.67 -7.68 18.23
N GLU A 51 -16.99 -7.45 18.24
CA GLU A 51 -17.87 -7.75 19.37
C GLU A 51 -18.10 -9.26 19.58
N SER A 52 -17.83 -10.09 18.56
CA SER A 52 -17.96 -11.54 18.63
C SER A 52 -16.68 -12.21 18.15
N ALA A 53 -16.16 -13.12 18.98
CA ALA A 53 -14.99 -13.92 18.66
C ALA A 53 -15.23 -14.90 17.51
N ASP A 54 -16.47 -15.29 17.22
CA ASP A 54 -16.78 -16.29 16.18
C ASP A 54 -16.78 -15.71 14.75
N ARG A 55 -16.71 -14.38 14.61
CA ARG A 55 -16.72 -13.76 13.30
C ARG A 55 -15.44 -14.07 12.51
N PRO A 56 -15.55 -14.51 11.24
CA PRO A 56 -14.39 -14.75 10.39
C PRO A 56 -13.57 -13.48 10.16
N LEU A 57 -12.24 -13.59 10.26
CA LEU A 57 -11.32 -12.47 10.10
C LEU A 57 -11.16 -12.08 8.62
N VAL A 58 -11.33 -10.79 8.32
CA VAL A 58 -10.93 -10.15 7.07
C VAL A 58 -9.83 -9.13 7.37
N MET A 59 -8.73 -9.22 6.61
CA MET A 59 -7.60 -8.30 6.73
C MET A 59 -7.49 -7.40 5.50
N LEU A 60 -7.32 -6.10 5.70
CA LEU A 60 -7.29 -5.07 4.66
C LEU A 60 -5.90 -4.42 4.61
N LEU A 61 -5.22 -4.52 3.46
CA LEU A 61 -3.86 -4.03 3.22
C LEU A 61 -3.90 -2.87 2.22
N HIS A 62 -3.60 -1.65 2.69
CA HIS A 62 -3.60 -0.44 1.87
C HIS A 62 -2.36 -0.36 0.94
N GLY A 63 -2.22 0.69 0.13
CA GLY A 63 -1.01 0.92 -0.67
C GLY A 63 -0.28 2.22 -0.32
N PHE A 64 0.45 2.76 -1.29
CA PHE A 64 1.15 4.03 -1.20
C PHE A 64 0.41 5.15 -1.94
N PRO A 65 0.31 6.37 -1.39
CA PRO A 65 0.60 6.79 -0.03
C PRO A 65 -0.68 6.72 0.82
N GLU A 66 -1.13 5.53 1.20
CA GLU A 66 -2.34 5.35 2.00
C GLU A 66 -2.04 4.97 3.45
N LEU A 67 -3.11 4.81 4.23
CA LEU A 67 -3.12 4.37 5.62
C LEU A 67 -4.24 3.33 5.81
N ALA A 68 -4.28 2.67 6.96
CA ALA A 68 -5.45 1.89 7.39
C ALA A 68 -6.76 2.69 7.26
N TYR A 69 -6.67 4.01 7.45
CA TYR A 69 -7.77 4.96 7.32
C TYR A 69 -8.50 4.94 5.96
N SER A 70 -7.82 4.54 4.88
CA SER A 70 -8.43 4.42 3.54
C SER A 70 -9.60 3.42 3.53
N TRP A 71 -9.55 2.42 4.41
CA TRP A 71 -10.56 1.37 4.46
C TRP A 71 -11.81 1.72 5.27
N ARG A 72 -11.81 2.82 6.03
CA ARG A 72 -12.86 3.18 7.01
C ARG A 72 -14.29 3.10 6.46
N ARG A 73 -14.47 3.40 5.17
CA ARG A 73 -15.78 3.44 4.51
C ARG A 73 -16.35 2.05 4.22
N ILE A 74 -15.51 1.02 4.10
CA ILE A 74 -15.96 -0.36 3.84
C ILE A 74 -15.90 -1.28 5.07
N MET A 75 -15.19 -0.86 6.12
CA MET A 75 -15.04 -1.68 7.34
C MET A 75 -16.39 -1.98 8.02
N LEU A 76 -17.26 -0.99 8.16
CA LEU A 76 -18.58 -1.21 8.78
C LEU A 76 -19.52 -2.05 7.91
N PRO A 77 -19.64 -1.82 6.59
CA PRO A 77 -20.38 -2.74 5.71
C PRO A 77 -19.91 -4.20 5.81
N LEU A 78 -18.60 -4.45 5.84
CA LEU A 78 -18.04 -5.79 6.02
C LEU A 78 -18.35 -6.36 7.43
N ALA A 79 -18.26 -5.53 8.48
CA ALA A 79 -18.62 -5.95 9.83
C ALA A 79 -20.10 -6.33 9.96
N GLN A 80 -20.99 -5.56 9.32
CA GLN A 80 -22.43 -5.84 9.26
C GLN A 80 -22.74 -7.13 8.50
N ALA A 81 -21.92 -7.48 7.50
CA ALA A 81 -21.98 -8.76 6.81
C ALA A 81 -21.47 -9.95 7.66
N GLY A 82 -21.06 -9.72 8.92
CA GLY A 82 -20.69 -10.76 9.88
C GLY A 82 -19.20 -11.02 10.00
N PHE A 83 -18.34 -10.17 9.44
CA PHE A 83 -16.89 -10.32 9.53
C PHE A 83 -16.28 -9.55 10.71
N HIS A 84 -15.17 -10.06 11.22
CA HIS A 84 -14.25 -9.28 12.05
C HIS A 84 -13.23 -8.63 11.10
N VAL A 85 -13.20 -7.30 11.01
CA VAL A 85 -12.46 -6.58 9.98
C VAL A 85 -11.31 -5.81 10.58
N VAL A 86 -10.10 -6.05 10.06
CA VAL A 86 -8.87 -5.40 10.52
C VAL A 86 -8.18 -4.71 9.34
N ALA A 87 -7.91 -3.42 9.46
CA ALA A 87 -7.05 -2.67 8.55
C ALA A 87 -5.80 -2.23 9.31
N ALA A 88 -4.62 -2.70 8.93
CA ALA A 88 -3.38 -2.34 9.58
C ALA A 88 -2.63 -1.26 8.79
N ASP A 89 -2.00 -0.31 9.49
CA ASP A 89 -0.94 0.49 8.88
C ASP A 89 0.24 -0.46 8.65
N GLN A 90 0.64 -0.66 7.40
CA GLN A 90 1.76 -1.53 7.09
C GLN A 90 3.08 -0.93 7.59
N ARG A 91 4.15 -1.74 7.65
CA ARG A 91 5.48 -1.24 8.02
C ARG A 91 5.86 -0.03 7.15
N GLY A 92 6.45 0.99 7.74
CA GLY A 92 6.77 2.21 6.99
C GLY A 92 5.62 3.23 6.90
N TYR A 93 4.42 2.91 7.38
CA TYR A 93 3.24 3.75 7.24
C TYR A 93 2.60 4.09 8.58
N GLY A 94 1.92 5.23 8.58
CA GLY A 94 1.02 5.65 9.65
C GLY A 94 1.66 5.50 11.01
N ARG A 95 0.91 4.91 11.96
CA ARG A 95 1.32 4.76 13.37
C ARG A 95 2.08 3.47 13.68
N THR A 96 2.38 2.66 12.66
CA THR A 96 3.22 1.47 12.86
C THR A 96 4.69 1.88 13.06
N THR A 97 5.31 1.41 14.14
CA THR A 97 6.69 1.74 14.53
C THR A 97 7.55 0.47 14.65
N GLY A 98 8.86 0.64 14.88
CA GLY A 98 9.83 -0.47 14.94
C GLY A 98 10.60 -0.70 13.64
N TRP A 99 10.63 0.29 12.75
CA TRP A 99 11.38 0.29 11.49
C TRP A 99 12.28 1.53 11.39
N ASP A 100 13.30 1.47 10.54
CA ASP A 100 14.28 2.54 10.36
C ASP A 100 13.83 3.52 9.27
N PRO A 101 13.59 4.81 9.58
CA PRO A 101 13.12 5.80 8.63
C PRO A 101 14.23 6.43 7.77
N SER A 102 15.49 6.03 7.93
CA SER A 102 16.59 6.53 7.11
C SER A 102 16.48 6.06 5.66
N TYR A 103 16.86 6.93 4.72
CA TYR A 103 17.01 6.55 3.31
C TYR A 103 18.04 5.41 3.14
N ASP A 104 19.16 5.49 3.85
CA ASP A 104 20.27 4.54 3.76
C ASP A 104 20.05 3.27 4.61
N ALA A 105 18.87 3.11 5.21
CA ALA A 105 18.49 1.91 5.94
C ALA A 105 18.44 0.68 5.00
N SER A 106 18.60 -0.51 5.58
CA SER A 106 18.39 -1.74 4.81
C SER A 106 16.96 -1.80 4.29
N THR A 107 16.81 -2.08 3.00
CA THR A 107 15.51 -2.24 2.34
C THR A 107 14.92 -3.62 2.58
N HIS A 108 15.75 -4.62 2.94
CA HIS A 108 15.33 -6.01 3.16
C HIS A 108 14.06 -6.19 4.04
N PRO A 109 13.86 -5.45 5.14
CA PRO A 109 12.63 -5.52 5.93
C PRO A 109 11.35 -5.21 5.14
N PHE A 110 11.42 -4.51 4.02
CA PHE A 110 10.28 -4.06 3.22
C PHE A 110 9.88 -5.01 2.08
N GLY A 111 10.56 -6.14 1.93
CA GLY A 111 10.19 -7.18 0.96
C GLY A 111 8.87 -7.89 1.31
N PHE A 112 8.17 -8.43 0.30
CA PHE A 112 6.86 -9.06 0.47
C PHE A 112 6.85 -10.21 1.50
N LEU A 113 7.93 -10.99 1.62
CA LEU A 113 8.01 -12.06 2.64
C LEU A 113 7.87 -11.52 4.07
N ASN A 114 8.47 -10.37 4.35
CA ASN A 114 8.34 -9.70 5.64
C ASN A 114 6.94 -9.10 5.84
N VAL A 115 6.33 -8.53 4.80
CA VAL A 115 4.93 -8.05 4.86
C VAL A 115 3.94 -9.20 5.11
N VAL A 116 4.15 -10.36 4.49
CA VAL A 116 3.37 -11.58 4.75
C VAL A 116 3.58 -12.04 6.20
N THR A 117 4.80 -11.96 6.71
CA THR A 117 5.13 -12.32 8.09
C THR A 117 4.44 -11.37 9.07
N ASP A 118 4.39 -10.07 8.81
CA ASP A 118 3.65 -9.09 9.62
C ASP A 118 2.17 -9.46 9.68
N THR A 119 1.58 -9.77 8.53
CA THR A 119 0.16 -10.12 8.40
C THR A 119 -0.17 -11.41 9.16
N LEU A 120 0.69 -12.44 9.04
CA LEU A 120 0.55 -13.70 9.78
C LEU A 120 0.69 -13.52 11.29
N THR A 121 1.72 -12.78 11.73
CA THR A 121 1.95 -12.54 13.15
C THR A 121 0.84 -11.69 13.75
N LEU A 122 0.30 -10.73 12.99
CA LEU A 122 -0.86 -9.96 13.42
C LEU A 122 -2.11 -10.84 13.56
N ALA A 123 -2.40 -11.70 12.58
CA ALA A 123 -3.52 -12.65 12.69
C ALA A 123 -3.38 -13.56 13.92
N ALA A 124 -2.18 -14.09 14.16
CA ALA A 124 -1.88 -14.90 15.33
C ALA A 124 -2.04 -14.13 16.65
N ALA A 125 -1.58 -12.88 16.71
CA ALA A 125 -1.72 -12.00 17.87
C ALA A 125 -3.19 -11.66 18.17
N LEU A 126 -4.06 -11.67 17.14
CA LEU A 126 -5.52 -11.54 17.28
C LEU A 126 -6.20 -12.88 17.62
N GLY A 127 -5.45 -13.94 17.90
CA GLY A 127 -5.96 -15.27 18.23
C GLY A 127 -6.58 -16.00 17.03
N ARG A 128 -6.17 -15.67 15.80
CA ARG A 128 -6.75 -16.23 14.57
C ARG A 128 -5.77 -17.19 13.90
N GLU A 129 -6.23 -18.42 13.70
CA GLU A 129 -5.49 -19.45 12.94
C GLU A 129 -5.74 -19.34 11.44
N GLN A 130 -6.85 -18.71 11.04
CA GLN A 130 -7.25 -18.51 9.64
C GLN A 130 -7.76 -17.09 9.40
N VAL A 131 -7.53 -16.61 8.19
CA VAL A 131 -8.03 -15.37 7.64
C VAL A 131 -8.98 -15.72 6.50
N ALA A 132 -10.26 -15.39 6.65
CA ALA A 132 -11.28 -15.73 5.65
C ALA A 132 -11.02 -15.02 4.32
N CYS A 133 -10.59 -13.77 4.36
CA CYS A 133 -10.19 -13.00 3.18
C CYS A 133 -9.08 -12.00 3.51
N VAL A 134 -8.06 -11.95 2.66
CA VAL A 134 -7.10 -10.85 2.63
C VAL A 134 -7.38 -9.97 1.41
N VAL A 135 -7.58 -8.68 1.64
CA VAL A 135 -7.92 -7.69 0.61
C VAL A 135 -6.75 -6.73 0.49
N GLY A 136 -6.30 -6.45 -0.73
CA GLY A 136 -5.18 -5.55 -0.98
C GLY A 136 -5.49 -4.50 -2.04
N HIS A 137 -5.05 -3.27 -1.81
CA HIS A 137 -5.12 -2.15 -2.75
C HIS A 137 -3.74 -1.56 -3.03
N ASP A 138 -3.45 -1.17 -4.28
CA ASP A 138 -2.15 -0.66 -4.72
C ASP A 138 -1.01 -1.60 -4.23
N ALA A 139 0.01 -1.16 -3.49
CA ALA A 139 1.09 -2.01 -2.97
C ALA A 139 0.58 -3.14 -2.06
N GLY A 140 -0.57 -2.95 -1.41
CA GLY A 140 -1.26 -3.98 -0.63
C GLY A 140 -1.84 -5.11 -1.48
N SER A 141 -2.15 -4.87 -2.77
CA SER A 141 -2.66 -5.88 -3.70
C SER A 141 -1.68 -7.04 -3.92
N PRO A 142 -0.44 -6.83 -4.38
CA PRO A 142 0.54 -7.91 -4.48
C PRO A 142 0.92 -8.48 -3.11
N ALA A 143 0.87 -7.70 -2.02
CA ALA A 143 1.08 -8.22 -0.67
C ALA A 143 -0.01 -9.24 -0.26
N ALA A 144 -1.28 -8.96 -0.55
CA ALA A 144 -2.40 -9.87 -0.33
C ALA A 144 -2.27 -11.14 -1.17
N ALA A 145 -1.83 -11.01 -2.43
CA ALA A 145 -1.56 -12.14 -3.30
C ALA A 145 -0.45 -13.05 -2.76
N TRP A 146 0.66 -12.46 -2.28
CA TRP A 146 1.75 -13.22 -1.64
C TRP A 146 1.31 -13.89 -0.34
N CYS A 147 0.42 -13.28 0.44
CA CYS A 147 -0.17 -13.92 1.63
C CYS A 147 -0.88 -15.23 1.25
N ALA A 148 -1.80 -15.16 0.29
CA ALA A 148 -2.57 -16.31 -0.17
C ALA A 148 -1.70 -17.38 -0.86
N LEU A 149 -0.69 -16.95 -1.62
CA LEU A 149 0.22 -17.86 -2.32
C LEU A 149 1.14 -18.62 -1.35
N LEU A 150 1.70 -17.95 -0.35
CA LEU A 150 2.67 -18.55 0.56
C LEU A 150 2.02 -19.33 1.71
N ARG A 151 0.82 -18.92 2.14
CA ARG A 151 0.09 -19.53 3.25
C ARG A 151 -1.39 -19.77 2.92
N PRO A 152 -1.68 -20.61 1.90
CA PRO A 152 -3.07 -20.98 1.55
C PRO A 152 -3.78 -21.76 2.67
N ASP A 153 -3.03 -22.30 3.63
CA ASP A 153 -3.55 -22.91 4.85
C ASP A 153 -4.14 -21.88 5.83
N VAL A 154 -3.68 -20.63 5.79
CA VAL A 154 -4.16 -19.52 6.64
C VAL A 154 -5.13 -18.62 5.89
N PHE A 155 -4.75 -18.15 4.71
CA PHE A 155 -5.52 -17.18 3.93
C PHE A 155 -6.44 -17.90 2.93
N ARG A 156 -7.74 -17.88 3.20
CA ARG A 156 -8.74 -18.71 2.48
C ARG A 156 -9.22 -18.11 1.17
N SER A 157 -9.16 -16.80 1.02
CA SER A 157 -9.51 -16.07 -0.20
C SER A 157 -8.72 -14.77 -0.29
N VAL A 158 -8.60 -14.23 -1.51
CA VAL A 158 -7.87 -13.00 -1.80
C VAL A 158 -8.68 -12.09 -2.71
N VAL A 159 -8.66 -10.79 -2.44
CA VAL A 159 -9.16 -9.73 -3.32
C VAL A 159 -8.02 -8.77 -3.63
N MET A 160 -7.80 -8.50 -4.92
CA MET A 160 -6.77 -7.61 -5.43
C MET A 160 -7.41 -6.41 -6.11
N MET A 161 -6.99 -5.20 -5.75
CA MET A 161 -7.53 -3.95 -6.27
C MET A 161 -6.40 -3.08 -6.84
N SER A 162 -6.63 -2.53 -8.03
CA SER A 162 -5.78 -1.56 -8.74
C SER A 162 -4.44 -2.11 -9.25
N ALA A 163 -3.57 -2.66 -8.41
CA ALA A 163 -2.25 -3.14 -8.84
C ALA A 163 -2.26 -4.64 -9.18
N PRO A 164 -1.64 -5.04 -10.30
CA PRO A 164 -1.58 -6.44 -10.73
C PRO A 164 -0.60 -7.27 -9.89
N PHE A 165 -0.83 -8.59 -9.87
CA PHE A 165 0.11 -9.59 -9.37
C PHE A 165 0.53 -10.50 -10.52
N SER A 166 1.82 -10.58 -10.80
CA SER A 166 2.38 -11.32 -11.94
C SER A 166 2.58 -12.81 -11.69
N GLY A 167 2.16 -13.31 -10.53
CA GLY A 167 2.38 -14.70 -10.13
C GLY A 167 3.78 -14.94 -9.56
N PRO A 168 4.03 -16.15 -9.02
CA PRO A 168 5.38 -16.55 -8.67
C PRO A 168 6.27 -16.58 -9.93
N PRO A 169 7.58 -16.31 -9.81
CA PRO A 169 8.50 -16.48 -10.91
C PRO A 169 8.41 -17.90 -11.49
N THR A 170 8.08 -18.03 -12.78
CA THR A 170 8.20 -19.31 -13.48
C THR A 170 9.67 -19.50 -13.83
N VAL A 171 10.40 -20.27 -13.03
CA VAL A 171 11.80 -20.60 -13.33
C VAL A 171 11.82 -21.99 -13.95
N PRO A 172 12.07 -22.15 -15.27
CA PRO A 172 12.38 -23.47 -15.78
C PRO A 172 13.71 -23.89 -15.17
N LEU A 173 13.74 -25.06 -14.52
CA LEU A 173 14.96 -25.63 -13.95
C LEU A 173 15.81 -26.27 -15.07
N SER A 174 16.12 -25.49 -16.11
CA SER A 174 16.98 -25.85 -17.24
C SER A 174 18.00 -24.74 -17.52
N ALA A 175 19.06 -25.05 -18.26
CA ALA A 175 20.05 -24.05 -18.69
C ALA A 175 19.40 -22.94 -19.56
N GLU A 176 18.36 -23.26 -20.32
CA GLU A 176 17.56 -22.30 -21.08
C GLU A 176 16.66 -21.46 -20.17
N GLY A 177 16.16 -22.03 -19.08
CA GLY A 177 15.41 -21.31 -18.06
C GLY A 177 16.25 -20.29 -17.30
N ALA A 178 17.57 -20.51 -17.17
CA ALA A 178 18.49 -19.51 -16.65
C ALA A 178 18.60 -18.28 -17.58
N ALA A 179 18.38 -18.43 -18.90
CA ALA A 179 18.33 -17.29 -19.81
C ALA A 179 17.02 -16.48 -19.67
N LEU A 180 15.92 -17.09 -19.21
CA LEU A 180 14.68 -16.38 -18.84
C LEU A 180 14.80 -15.64 -17.49
N LEU A 181 15.85 -15.91 -16.71
CA LEU A 181 16.25 -15.08 -15.56
C LEU A 181 17.00 -13.81 -16.00
N SER A 182 17.26 -13.63 -17.30
CA SER A 182 17.70 -12.33 -17.82
C SER A 182 16.64 -11.30 -17.42
N PRO A 183 17.00 -10.23 -16.72
CA PRO A 183 16.03 -9.25 -16.30
C PRO A 183 15.26 -8.79 -17.54
N ALA A 184 13.92 -8.77 -17.45
CA ALA A 184 13.15 -7.83 -18.27
C ALA A 184 13.86 -6.46 -18.17
N GLN A 185 13.81 -5.66 -19.25
CA GLN A 185 14.41 -4.33 -19.32
C GLN A 185 14.48 -3.68 -17.93
N SER A 186 15.71 -3.44 -17.44
CA SER A 186 15.88 -2.87 -16.10
C SER A 186 15.21 -1.50 -16.05
N ASP A 187 14.73 -1.11 -14.87
CA ASP A 187 14.15 0.22 -14.70
C ASP A 187 15.12 1.35 -15.10
N ASP A 188 16.44 1.13 -14.99
CA ASP A 188 17.45 2.08 -15.47
C ASP A 188 17.54 2.13 -17.00
N ALA A 189 17.45 0.99 -17.68
CA ALA A 189 17.39 0.94 -19.14
C ALA A 189 16.08 1.59 -19.66
N LEU A 190 14.97 1.36 -18.97
CA LEU A 190 13.69 2.01 -19.27
C LEU A 190 13.76 3.52 -19.03
N ASP A 191 14.36 3.96 -17.92
CA ASP A 191 14.54 5.38 -17.62
C ASP A 191 15.39 6.11 -18.66
N ALA A 192 16.47 5.46 -19.14
CA ALA A 192 17.30 5.98 -20.21
C ALA A 192 16.51 6.16 -21.53
N GLN A 193 15.66 5.19 -21.87
CA GLN A 193 14.78 5.31 -23.06
C GLN A 193 13.73 6.41 -22.88
N LEU A 194 13.07 6.48 -21.72
CA LEU A 194 12.12 7.55 -21.39
C LEU A 194 12.76 8.93 -21.47
N ALA A 195 14.02 9.07 -21.06
CA ALA A 195 14.77 10.32 -21.15
C ALA A 195 15.08 10.73 -22.60
N ALA A 196 15.19 9.77 -23.52
CA ALA A 196 15.50 10.00 -24.94
C ALA A 196 14.28 10.32 -25.81
N LEU A 197 13.07 10.22 -25.28
CA LEU A 197 11.85 10.61 -25.98
C LEU A 197 11.85 12.11 -26.34
N SER A 198 11.12 12.47 -27.40
CA SER A 198 10.97 13.86 -27.84
C SER A 198 10.43 14.79 -26.74
N ARG A 199 9.53 14.28 -25.90
CA ARG A 199 9.19 14.83 -24.58
C ARG A 199 9.89 13.98 -23.53
N PRO A 200 11.02 14.41 -22.94
CA PRO A 200 11.75 13.59 -21.97
C PRO A 200 10.91 13.25 -20.73
N ARG A 201 10.85 11.96 -20.38
CA ARG A 201 10.08 11.42 -19.25
C ARG A 201 10.95 10.67 -18.24
N LYS A 202 10.35 10.26 -17.12
CA LYS A 202 10.93 9.32 -16.14
C LYS A 202 9.84 8.50 -15.45
N PHE A 203 10.17 7.29 -15.02
CA PHE A 203 9.21 6.39 -14.37
C PHE A 203 9.12 6.64 -12.85
N TYR A 204 7.90 6.72 -12.32
CA TYR A 204 7.69 7.10 -10.92
C TYR A 204 8.34 6.12 -9.92
N GLN A 205 8.34 4.80 -10.19
CA GLN A 205 8.95 3.83 -9.27
C GLN A 205 10.47 3.99 -9.18
N ARG A 206 11.12 4.48 -10.24
CA ARG A 206 12.53 4.85 -10.19
C ARG A 206 12.73 6.17 -9.45
N TRP A 207 11.87 7.16 -9.68
CA TRP A 207 11.88 8.42 -8.93
C TRP A 207 11.73 8.20 -7.43
N TYR A 208 10.82 7.33 -6.99
CA TYR A 208 10.60 7.00 -5.58
C TYR A 208 11.76 6.28 -4.90
N ARG A 209 12.75 5.83 -5.67
CA ARG A 209 14.01 5.29 -5.15
C ARG A 209 15.09 6.36 -5.02
N THR A 210 14.85 7.64 -5.30
CA THR A 210 15.86 8.68 -5.10
C THR A 210 15.81 9.25 -3.69
N ARG A 211 16.92 9.84 -3.23
CA ARG A 211 17.04 10.43 -1.88
C ARG A 211 16.06 11.59 -1.68
N GLU A 212 15.76 12.31 -2.76
CA GLU A 212 14.94 13.50 -2.75
C GLU A 212 13.44 13.18 -2.69
N ALA A 213 13.01 11.94 -2.99
CA ALA A 213 11.60 11.62 -3.16
C ALA A 213 10.75 11.84 -1.90
N ASN A 214 11.31 11.57 -0.71
CA ASN A 214 10.63 11.85 0.55
C ASN A 214 10.39 13.36 0.72
N ASP A 215 11.43 14.16 0.52
CA ASP A 215 11.38 15.61 0.76
C ASP A 215 10.62 16.33 -0.35
N ASP A 216 10.65 15.82 -1.58
CA ASP A 216 9.82 16.29 -2.70
C ASP A 216 8.34 16.29 -2.34
N LEU A 217 7.84 15.25 -1.67
CA LEU A 217 6.45 15.16 -1.21
C LEU A 217 6.22 15.92 0.10
N LEU A 218 7.11 15.75 1.07
CA LEU A 218 6.92 16.24 2.44
C LEU A 218 7.13 17.76 2.57
N GLN A 219 8.11 18.30 1.84
CA GLN A 219 8.56 19.69 1.91
C GLN A 219 8.25 20.47 0.62
N ALA A 220 7.27 20.00 -0.16
CA ALA A 220 6.86 20.66 -1.38
C ALA A 220 6.46 22.12 -1.15
N PRO A 221 6.82 23.08 -2.03
CA PRO A 221 6.47 24.49 -1.86
C PRO A 221 4.96 24.76 -1.74
N GLN A 222 4.12 23.95 -2.39
CA GLN A 222 2.65 24.02 -2.29
C GLN A 222 2.09 23.46 -0.96
N GLY A 223 2.93 22.81 -0.14
CA GLY A 223 2.55 22.20 1.13
C GLY A 223 2.00 20.78 0.98
N LEU A 224 2.24 19.97 2.02
CA LEU A 224 1.86 18.54 2.05
C LEU A 224 0.36 18.29 1.80
N ARG A 225 -0.51 19.17 2.34
CA ARG A 225 -1.96 19.06 2.15
C ARG A 225 -2.32 19.06 0.67
N ASP A 226 -1.78 20.02 -0.07
CA ASP A 226 -2.10 20.22 -1.47
C ASP A 226 -1.49 19.14 -2.35
N VAL A 227 -0.29 18.66 -1.98
CA VAL A 227 0.30 17.47 -2.60
C VAL A 227 -0.64 16.26 -2.46
N LEU A 228 -1.08 15.94 -1.25
CA LEU A 228 -1.96 14.78 -1.02
C LEU A 228 -3.33 14.96 -1.69
N ARG A 229 -3.92 16.16 -1.62
CA ARG A 229 -5.20 16.48 -2.29
C ARG A 229 -5.12 16.23 -3.78
N ALA A 230 -4.10 16.78 -4.44
CA ALA A 230 -3.92 16.64 -5.88
C ALA A 230 -3.54 15.19 -6.25
N TYR A 231 -2.70 14.52 -5.45
CA TYR A 231 -2.32 13.13 -5.65
C TYR A 231 -3.52 12.19 -5.64
N TYR A 232 -4.39 12.29 -4.62
CA TYR A 232 -5.58 11.45 -4.54
C TYR A 232 -6.60 11.82 -5.61
N HIS A 233 -6.79 13.11 -5.91
CA HIS A 233 -7.69 13.52 -6.98
C HIS A 233 -7.28 12.90 -8.33
N ALA A 234 -6.02 13.05 -8.74
CA ALA A 234 -5.48 12.52 -10.00
C ALA A 234 -5.61 11.00 -10.15
N LYS A 235 -5.82 10.27 -9.05
CA LYS A 235 -5.94 8.81 -9.00
C LYS A 235 -7.33 8.35 -8.57
N SER A 236 -8.30 9.25 -8.56
CA SER A 236 -9.69 8.99 -8.19
C SER A 236 -10.59 8.96 -9.42
N ALA A 237 -11.81 8.44 -9.25
CA ALA A 237 -12.85 8.49 -10.27
C ALA A 237 -13.29 9.93 -10.63
N ASP A 238 -12.98 10.93 -9.79
CA ASP A 238 -13.32 12.33 -10.04
C ASP A 238 -12.35 13.03 -11.02
N TRP A 239 -11.21 12.41 -11.33
CA TRP A 239 -10.28 12.94 -12.32
C TRP A 239 -10.88 12.82 -13.72
N THR A 240 -10.97 13.94 -14.44
CA THR A 240 -11.65 14.01 -15.74
C THR A 240 -10.92 13.27 -16.85
N ASP A 241 -9.62 13.04 -16.68
CA ASP A 241 -8.75 12.47 -17.70
C ASP A 241 -8.57 10.95 -17.51
N ASN A 242 -9.47 10.32 -16.75
CA ASN A 242 -9.55 8.86 -16.64
C ASN A 242 -9.91 8.23 -17.99
N ASP A 243 -8.91 7.65 -18.66
CA ASP A 243 -9.05 6.93 -19.94
C ASP A 243 -8.30 5.58 -19.88
N PRO A 244 -8.85 4.57 -19.17
CA PRO A 244 -8.19 3.27 -19.05
C PRO A 244 -8.22 2.52 -20.39
N HIS A 245 -7.04 2.14 -20.88
CA HIS A 245 -6.89 1.32 -22.07
C HIS A 245 -5.62 0.46 -22.01
N PRO A 246 -5.64 -0.74 -22.61
CA PRO A 246 -4.45 -1.59 -22.65
C PRO A 246 -3.28 -0.94 -23.38
N LEU A 247 -2.09 -1.07 -22.80
CA LEU A 247 -0.84 -0.76 -23.48
C LEU A 247 -0.43 -1.93 -24.39
N ALA A 248 0.14 -1.62 -25.56
CA ALA A 248 0.61 -2.63 -26.51
C ALA A 248 1.89 -3.32 -26.04
N SER A 249 2.76 -2.59 -25.33
CA SER A 249 4.02 -3.09 -24.80
C SER A 249 4.49 -2.27 -23.61
N ARG A 250 5.60 -2.70 -22.98
CA ARG A 250 6.32 -1.93 -21.95
C ARG A 250 7.40 -1.02 -22.56
N SER A 251 7.30 -0.65 -23.84
CA SER A 251 8.23 0.29 -24.48
C SER A 251 8.12 1.67 -23.83
N ALA A 252 9.17 2.49 -23.96
CA ALA A 252 9.16 3.86 -23.45
C ALA A 252 8.05 4.70 -24.11
N GLU A 253 7.81 4.51 -25.41
CA GLU A 253 6.77 5.17 -26.18
C GLU A 253 5.37 4.81 -25.68
N ASP A 254 5.09 3.52 -25.45
CA ASP A 254 3.79 3.09 -24.94
C ASP A 254 3.57 3.55 -23.50
N LEU A 255 4.59 3.41 -22.63
CA LEU A 255 4.49 3.85 -21.25
C LEU A 255 4.32 5.37 -21.15
N ALA A 256 4.87 6.17 -22.07
CA ALA A 256 4.72 7.61 -22.07
C ALA A 256 3.27 8.09 -22.34
N ARG A 257 2.38 7.19 -22.77
CA ARG A 257 0.93 7.43 -22.89
C ARG A 257 0.22 7.41 -21.53
N LEU A 258 0.82 6.79 -20.52
CA LEU A 258 0.28 6.79 -19.17
C LEU A 258 0.22 8.23 -18.62
N PRO A 259 -0.72 8.49 -17.68
CA PRO A 259 -0.75 9.72 -16.92
C PRO A 259 0.60 10.10 -16.33
N THR A 260 0.84 11.41 -16.21
CA THR A 260 2.14 11.94 -15.77
C THR A 260 2.51 11.49 -14.36
N TYR A 261 1.54 11.16 -13.51
CA TYR A 261 1.79 10.61 -12.17
C TYR A 261 2.34 9.16 -12.19
N TYR A 262 2.33 8.45 -13.32
CA TYR A 262 3.07 7.20 -13.53
C TYR A 262 4.35 7.42 -14.33
N VAL A 263 4.27 8.20 -15.42
CA VAL A 263 5.42 8.51 -16.28
C VAL A 263 5.60 10.02 -16.32
N MET A 264 6.43 10.54 -15.42
CA MET A 264 6.54 11.95 -15.11
C MET A 264 7.35 12.70 -16.17
N ASP A 265 7.14 14.01 -16.28
CA ASP A 265 8.07 14.87 -17.00
C ASP A 265 9.45 14.83 -16.33
N ARG A 266 10.52 14.72 -17.14
CA ARG A 266 11.88 14.49 -16.63
C ARG A 266 12.31 15.49 -15.55
N HIS A 267 11.95 16.75 -15.75
CA HIS A 267 12.36 17.88 -14.92
C HIS A 267 11.50 18.08 -13.65
N LYS A 268 10.40 17.33 -13.47
CA LYS A 268 9.48 17.49 -12.33
C LYS A 268 9.68 16.42 -11.27
N GLY A 269 9.56 16.76 -10.00
CA GLY A 269 9.30 15.79 -8.93
C GLY A 269 7.84 15.34 -8.93
N MET A 270 7.47 14.41 -8.04
CA MET A 270 6.09 13.91 -7.94
C MET A 270 5.17 15.03 -7.46
N ALA A 271 5.59 15.82 -6.47
CA ALA A 271 4.78 16.93 -5.98
C ALA A 271 4.46 17.95 -7.09
N ALA A 272 5.47 18.36 -7.88
CA ALA A 272 5.27 19.25 -9.02
C ALA A 272 4.48 18.60 -10.17
N THR A 273 4.49 17.26 -10.27
CA THR A 273 3.70 16.52 -11.25
C THR A 273 2.23 16.54 -10.88
N VAL A 274 1.86 16.18 -9.65
CA VAL A 274 0.45 16.14 -9.24
C VAL A 274 -0.13 17.53 -9.02
N ALA A 275 0.68 18.56 -8.78
CA ALA A 275 0.18 19.93 -8.63
C ALA A 275 -0.61 20.43 -9.84
N THR A 276 -0.37 19.89 -11.05
CA THR A 276 -1.18 20.23 -12.24
C THR A 276 -2.58 19.63 -12.22
N GLU A 277 -2.80 18.63 -11.35
CA GLU A 277 -4.03 17.88 -11.20
C GLU A 277 -4.84 18.32 -9.97
N MET A 278 -4.55 19.49 -9.42
CA MET A 278 -5.27 20.03 -8.27
C MET A 278 -6.74 20.30 -8.61
N PRO A 279 -7.71 19.72 -7.88
CA PRO A 279 -9.12 20.03 -8.09
C PRO A 279 -9.44 21.48 -7.78
N SER A 280 -10.45 22.03 -8.46
CA SER A 280 -11.01 23.35 -8.15
C SER A 280 -11.60 23.39 -6.74
N ASN A 281 -11.73 24.59 -6.17
CA ASN A 281 -12.36 24.78 -4.86
C ASN A 281 -13.81 24.24 -4.79
N ASP A 282 -14.54 24.27 -5.91
CA ASP A 282 -15.89 23.69 -5.98
C ASP A 282 -15.85 22.15 -5.92
N GLN A 283 -14.92 21.53 -6.66
CA GLN A 283 -14.70 20.08 -6.57
C GLN A 283 -14.26 19.65 -5.17
N ILE A 284 -13.39 20.41 -4.50
CA ILE A 284 -12.96 20.14 -3.12
C ILE A 284 -14.15 20.19 -2.17
N ARG A 285 -15.00 21.23 -2.25
CA ARG A 285 -16.21 21.34 -1.42
C ARG A 285 -17.23 20.23 -1.68
N ALA A 286 -17.32 19.76 -2.93
CA ALA A 286 -18.24 18.70 -3.32
C ALA A 286 -17.73 17.28 -3.01
N CYS A 287 -16.44 17.12 -2.70
CA CYS A 287 -15.81 15.82 -2.47
C CYS A 287 -16.33 15.15 -1.19
N ALA A 288 -17.17 14.11 -1.34
CA ALA A 288 -17.76 13.38 -0.22
C ALA A 288 -16.93 12.18 0.28
N TRP A 289 -16.01 11.67 -0.55
CA TRP A 289 -15.21 10.47 -0.23
C TRP A 289 -13.92 10.79 0.52
N LEU A 290 -13.41 12.01 0.38
CA LEU A 290 -12.26 12.54 1.12
C LEU A 290 -12.46 14.02 1.46
N THR A 291 -13.23 14.27 2.51
CA THR A 291 -13.44 15.63 3.03
C THR A 291 -12.13 16.23 3.56
N ASP A 292 -12.11 17.55 3.79
CA ASP A 292 -10.93 18.23 4.34
C ASP A 292 -10.49 17.70 5.71
N ALA A 293 -11.44 17.36 6.57
CA ALA A 293 -11.14 16.78 7.89
C ALA A 293 -10.60 15.34 7.78
N GLU A 294 -11.03 14.59 6.76
CA GLU A 294 -10.50 13.25 6.49
C GLU A 294 -9.11 13.31 5.87
N LEU A 295 -8.84 14.28 4.99
CA LEU A 295 -7.50 14.54 4.45
C LEU A 295 -6.52 14.92 5.57
N ASP A 296 -6.96 15.65 6.59
CA ASP A 296 -6.13 16.00 7.75
C ASP A 296 -5.56 14.79 8.47
N VAL A 297 -6.21 13.63 8.41
CA VAL A 297 -5.69 12.39 9.00
C VAL A 297 -4.41 11.97 8.28
N TYR A 298 -4.42 11.97 6.95
CA TYR A 298 -3.24 11.65 6.15
C TYR A 298 -2.14 12.69 6.33
N VAL A 299 -2.49 13.98 6.30
CA VAL A 299 -1.53 15.08 6.53
C VAL A 299 -0.86 14.90 7.89
N THR A 300 -1.65 14.67 8.95
CA THR A 300 -1.12 14.49 10.32
C THR A 300 -0.14 13.32 10.41
N GLU A 301 -0.51 12.16 9.86
CA GLU A 301 0.34 10.97 9.96
C GLU A 301 1.58 11.06 9.06
N TYR A 302 1.46 11.60 7.84
CA TYR A 302 2.62 11.79 6.95
C TYR A 302 3.53 12.93 7.40
N THR A 303 3.03 13.97 8.06
CA THR A 303 3.90 14.96 8.73
C THR A 303 4.75 14.31 9.81
N ARG A 304 4.19 13.36 10.57
CA ARG A 304 4.92 12.67 11.65
C ARG A 304 5.90 11.61 11.12
N THR A 305 5.47 10.83 10.15
CA THR A 305 6.18 9.62 9.71
C THR A 305 7.05 9.84 8.48
N GLY A 306 6.74 10.86 7.67
CA GLY A 306 7.30 11.00 6.33
C GLY A 306 6.84 9.88 5.39
N PHE A 307 7.41 9.86 4.19
CA PHE A 307 7.11 8.86 3.16
C PHE A 307 8.17 7.78 3.04
N GLN A 308 9.36 7.99 3.64
CA GLN A 308 10.53 7.13 3.43
C GLN A 308 10.22 5.64 3.66
N GLY A 309 9.45 5.29 4.69
CA GLY A 309 9.07 3.91 4.96
C GLY A 309 8.28 3.27 3.82
N GLY A 310 7.31 3.97 3.26
CA GLY A 310 6.61 3.51 2.07
C GLY A 310 7.50 3.47 0.82
N LEU A 311 8.40 4.44 0.70
CA LEU A 311 9.37 4.51 -0.40
C LEU A 311 10.37 3.33 -0.39
N GLN A 312 10.73 2.81 0.80
CA GLN A 312 11.58 1.61 0.91
C GLN A 312 10.97 0.38 0.21
N GLY A 313 9.63 0.29 0.12
CA GLY A 313 8.94 -0.77 -0.60
C GLY A 313 9.28 -0.84 -2.09
N TYR A 314 9.54 0.31 -2.74
CA TYR A 314 9.87 0.34 -4.17
C TYR A 314 11.25 -0.26 -4.50
N TRP A 315 12.13 -0.43 -3.50
CA TRP A 315 13.41 -1.11 -3.68
C TRP A 315 13.31 -2.62 -3.59
N SER A 316 12.53 -3.13 -2.63
CA SER A 316 12.50 -4.56 -2.30
C SER A 316 11.32 -5.32 -2.90
N ALA A 317 10.31 -4.59 -3.34
CA ALA A 317 9.03 -5.12 -3.79
C ALA A 317 8.41 -4.20 -4.86
N PRO A 318 9.08 -3.98 -6.01
CA PRO A 318 8.55 -3.11 -7.06
C PRO A 318 7.14 -3.59 -7.48
N ILE A 319 6.20 -2.66 -7.48
CA ILE A 319 4.80 -2.93 -7.85
C ILE A 319 4.78 -3.30 -9.33
N GLY A 320 4.22 -4.46 -9.65
CA GLY A 320 3.93 -4.80 -11.03
C GLY A 320 5.16 -5.10 -11.89
N VAL A 321 6.13 -5.91 -11.41
CA VAL A 321 7.04 -6.63 -12.32
C VAL A 321 6.20 -7.64 -13.11
N VAL A 322 5.53 -7.12 -14.14
CA VAL A 322 4.43 -7.76 -14.86
C VAL A 322 4.89 -8.05 -16.28
N ARG A 323 4.58 -9.27 -16.73
CA ARG A 323 4.78 -9.72 -18.09
C ARG A 323 3.85 -8.95 -19.03
N PRO A 324 4.18 -8.82 -20.33
CA PRO A 324 3.39 -8.07 -21.31
C PRO A 324 1.90 -8.42 -21.41
N GLU A 325 1.47 -9.56 -20.84
CA GLU A 325 0.15 -10.17 -21.04
C GLU A 325 -0.92 -9.74 -20.01
N VAL A 326 -0.59 -8.86 -19.05
CA VAL A 326 -1.53 -8.37 -18.04
C VAL A 326 -1.51 -6.84 -18.02
N TRP A 327 -2.21 -6.23 -18.98
CA TRP A 327 -2.52 -4.80 -18.96
C TRP A 327 -4.04 -4.63 -18.95
N LEU A 328 -4.52 -3.82 -18.00
CA LEU A 328 -5.90 -3.36 -17.87
C LEU A 328 -6.27 -2.45 -19.05
#